data_AF-W9GT75-F1
#
_entry.id   AF-W9GT75-F1
#
_cell.length_a   1.000
_cell.length_b   1.000
_cell.length_c   1.000
_cell.angle_alpha   90.00
_cell.angle_beta   90.00
_cell.angle_gamma   90.00
#
_symmetry.space_group_name_H-M   'P 1'
#
loop_
_entity.id
_entity.type
_entity.pdbx_description
1 polymer ?
#
loop_
_entity_poly.entity_id
_entity_poly.type
_entity_poly.pdbx_seq_one_letter_code
_entity_poly.pdbx_strand_id
1 'polypeptide(L)'
;MTDTIELIALPLEPGGTVIMKGVPIHMREDGKIMVPRDTPTLTREQLILDENEADTATKRIYYTLQLMTLNEASASAYHAKLISLLDDRAEATELQPVLRSLAIISELSRKGDYMMALDVCRHLIQFDDALVREFPAA
;
A
#
# COMPACT_ATOMS: atom_id res chain seq x y z
N MET A 1 -7.29 9.42 14.94
CA MET A 1 -6.36 10.56 15.01
C MET A 1 -5.52 10.51 13.76
N THR A 2 -5.76 11.42 12.82
CA THR A 2 -4.98 11.50 11.59
C THR A 2 -3.63 12.07 11.97
N ASP A 3 -2.62 11.21 12.12
CA ASP A 3 -1.24 11.68 12.26
C ASP A 3 -0.94 12.54 11.05
N THR A 4 -0.82 13.85 11.27
CA THR A 4 -0.46 14.79 10.21
C THR A 4 1.01 14.51 9.91
N ILE A 5 1.27 13.89 8.76
CA ILE A 5 2.64 13.63 8.30
C ILE A 5 3.36 14.98 8.25
N GLU A 6 4.43 15.13 9.03
CA GLU A 6 5.27 16.32 8.94
C GLU A 6 6.00 16.31 7.60
N LEU A 7 5.69 17.28 6.75
CA LEU A 7 6.29 17.42 5.43
C LEU A 7 7.41 18.46 5.46
N ILE A 8 8.54 18.12 4.86
CA ILE A 8 9.61 19.08 4.57
C ILE A 8 9.59 19.43 3.09
N ALA A 9 9.80 20.71 2.78
CA ALA A 9 10.03 21.14 1.42
C ALA A 9 11.47 20.78 1.02
N LEU A 10 11.63 19.93 0.02
CA LEU A 10 12.93 19.70 -0.59
C LEU A 10 13.20 20.83 -1.60
N PRO A 11 14.31 21.58 -1.46
CA PRO A 11 14.68 22.61 -2.43
C PRO A 11 15.16 21.92 -3.73
N LEU A 12 14.22 21.70 -4.66
CA LEU A 12 14.48 21.11 -5.96
C LEU A 12 14.13 22.15 -7.03
N GLU A 13 15.14 22.63 -7.75
CA GLU A 13 14.99 23.57 -8.87
C GLU A 13 14.82 22.81 -10.20
N PRO A 14 14.22 23.41 -11.24
CA PRO A 14 14.13 22.79 -12.57
C PRO A 14 15.53 22.38 -13.08
N GLY A 15 15.65 21.14 -13.57
CA GLY A 15 16.94 20.54 -13.95
C GLY A 15 17.74 19.97 -12.77
N GLY A 16 17.28 20.15 -11.53
CA GLY A 16 17.94 19.68 -10.32
C GLY A 16 17.70 18.20 -10.00
N THR A 17 18.50 17.67 -9.08
CA THR A 17 18.40 16.30 -8.57
C THR A 17 18.55 16.29 -7.06
N VAL A 18 17.71 15.51 -6.38
CA VAL A 18 17.81 15.22 -4.95
C VAL A 18 17.90 13.71 -4.74
N ILE A 19 18.48 13.26 -3.63
CA ILE A 19 18.52 11.84 -3.25
C ILE A 19 17.64 11.63 -2.03
N MET A 20 16.65 10.75 -2.13
CA MET A 20 15.72 10.40 -1.05
C MET A 20 15.84 8.91 -0.74
N LYS A 21 16.27 8.56 0.48
CA LYS A 21 16.52 7.16 0.89
C LYS A 21 17.35 6.36 -0.15
N GLY A 22 18.37 6.99 -0.74
CA GLY A 22 19.23 6.37 -1.76
C GLY A 22 18.64 6.34 -3.18
N VAL A 23 17.41 6.81 -3.39
CA VAL A 23 16.77 6.94 -4.69
C VAL A 23 17.00 8.34 -5.25
N PRO A 24 17.62 8.50 -6.43
CA PRO A 24 17.72 9.79 -7.09
C PRO A 24 16.37 10.21 -7.65
N ILE A 25 15.94 11.42 -7.34
CA ILE A 25 14.74 12.07 -7.84
C ILE A 25 15.19 13.28 -8.64
N HIS A 26 14.90 13.30 -9.94
CA HIS A 26 15.28 14.38 -10.85
C HIS A 26 14.05 15.18 -11.27
N MET A 27 14.12 16.51 -11.21
CA MET A 27 13.09 17.37 -11.77
C MET A 27 13.52 17.87 -13.13
N ARG A 28 12.73 17.57 -14.17
CA ARG A 28 12.94 18.10 -15.50
C ARG A 28 12.61 19.58 -15.58
N GLU A 29 13.10 20.24 -16.62
CA GLU A 29 12.78 21.63 -16.96
C GLU A 29 11.27 21.90 -17.07
N ASP A 30 10.48 20.89 -17.48
CA ASP A 30 9.02 20.97 -17.57
C ASP A 30 8.29 20.66 -16.25
N GLY A 31 9.02 20.59 -15.14
CA GLY A 31 8.50 20.31 -13.79
C GLY A 31 8.16 18.84 -13.53
N LYS A 32 8.35 17.93 -14.50
CA LYS A 32 8.10 16.51 -14.30
C LYS A 32 9.16 15.87 -13.41
N ILE A 33 8.72 15.06 -12.47
CA ILE A 33 9.60 14.27 -11.61
C ILE A 33 9.94 12.95 -12.28
N MET A 34 11.22 12.59 -12.26
CA MET A 34 11.77 11.34 -12.75
C MET A 34 12.44 10.59 -11.61
N VAL A 35 12.19 9.28 -11.56
CA VAL A 35 12.84 8.33 -10.66
C VAL A 35 13.39 7.16 -11.49
N PRO A 36 14.35 6.37 -10.98
CA PRO A 36 14.76 5.13 -11.62
C PRO A 36 13.57 4.22 -11.92
N ARG A 37 13.64 3.48 -13.03
CA ARG A 37 12.55 2.63 -13.50
C ARG A 37 12.13 1.58 -12.46
N ASP A 38 13.08 1.05 -11.71
CA ASP A 38 12.86 -0.03 -10.73
C ASP A 38 12.54 0.52 -9.33
N THR A 39 12.38 1.84 -9.18
CA THR A 39 11.96 2.45 -7.92
C THR A 39 10.50 2.08 -7.64
N PRO A 40 10.21 1.40 -6.51
CA PRO A 40 8.84 1.15 -6.09
C PRO A 40 8.11 2.47 -5.87
N THR A 41 6.98 2.68 -6.55
CA THR A 41 6.19 3.90 -6.46
C THR A 41 4.71 3.57 -6.32
N LEU A 42 3.98 4.44 -5.63
CA LEU A 42 2.52 4.45 -5.63
C LEU A 42 2.04 5.68 -6.39
N THR A 43 1.24 5.44 -7.41
CA THR A 43 0.52 6.46 -8.17
C THR A 43 -0.72 6.92 -7.41
N ARG A 44 -1.31 8.05 -7.82
CA ARG A 44 -2.50 8.59 -7.17
C ARG A 44 -3.66 7.60 -7.17
N GLU A 45 -3.82 6.85 -8.25
CA GLU A 45 -4.86 5.84 -8.46
C GLU A 45 -4.66 4.61 -7.58
N GLN A 46 -3.42 4.36 -7.12
CA GLN A 46 -3.09 3.27 -6.22
C GLN A 46 -3.22 3.65 -4.74
N LEU A 47 -3.46 4.93 -4.43
CA LEU A 47 -3.61 5.40 -3.05
C LEU A 47 -5.08 5.43 -2.63
N ILE A 48 -5.35 4.86 -1.46
CA ILE A 48 -6.58 5.07 -0.70
C ILE A 48 -6.32 6.26 0.22
N LEU A 49 -6.96 7.41 -0.02
CA LEU A 49 -6.65 8.64 0.74
C LEU A 49 -7.42 8.73 2.04
N ASP A 50 -8.63 8.17 2.08
CA ASP A 50 -9.52 8.22 3.22
C ASP A 50 -9.85 6.80 3.70
N GLU A 51 -9.90 6.58 5.01
CA GLU A 51 -10.29 5.28 5.57
C GLU A 51 -11.69 4.83 5.10
N ASN A 52 -12.58 5.78 4.80
CA ASN A 52 -13.91 5.50 4.27
C ASN A 52 -13.89 4.93 2.83
N GLU A 53 -12.82 5.17 2.06
CA GLU A 53 -12.62 4.54 0.73
C GLU A 53 -12.21 3.06 0.87
N ALA A 54 -11.76 2.63 2.06
CA ALA A 54 -11.48 1.23 2.38
C ALA A 54 -12.77 0.46 2.77
N ASP A 55 -13.71 0.41 1.83
CA ASP A 55 -15.07 -0.13 2.02
C ASP A 55 -15.16 -1.67 2.00
N THR A 56 -14.11 -2.37 1.55
CA THR A 56 -14.04 -3.84 1.56
C THR A 56 -12.98 -4.36 2.54
N ALA A 57 -13.12 -5.62 2.98
CA ALA A 57 -12.16 -6.27 3.88
C ALA A 57 -10.72 -6.21 3.33
N THR A 58 -10.54 -6.51 2.04
CA THR A 58 -9.22 -6.47 1.40
C THR A 58 -8.69 -5.03 1.23
N LYS A 59 -9.55 -4.04 0.94
CA LYS A 59 -9.12 -2.63 0.93
C LYS A 59 -8.71 -2.12 2.30
N ARG A 60 -9.32 -2.60 3.40
CA ARG A 60 -8.88 -2.25 4.77
C ARG A 60 -7.49 -2.79 5.09
N ILE A 61 -7.18 -4.00 4.62
CA ILE A 61 -5.83 -4.57 4.68
C ILE A 61 -4.86 -3.67 3.90
N TYR A 62 -5.20 -3.34 2.65
CA TYR A 62 -4.38 -2.45 1.80
C TYR A 62 -4.14 -1.09 2.45
N TYR A 63 -5.19 -0.45 2.97
CA TYR A 63 -5.08 0.86 3.63
C TYR A 63 -4.17 0.77 4.87
N THR A 64 -4.29 -0.29 5.67
CA THR A 64 -3.42 -0.50 6.84
C THR A 64 -1.96 -0.68 6.42
N LEU A 65 -1.68 -1.45 5.37
CA LEU A 65 -0.34 -1.57 4.78
C LEU A 65 0.19 -0.23 4.25
N GLN A 66 -0.68 0.59 3.66
CA GLN A 66 -0.32 1.92 3.17
C GLN A 66 0.11 2.84 4.33
N LEU A 67 -0.61 2.82 5.46
CA LEU A 67 -0.21 3.56 6.65
C LEU A 67 1.16 3.10 7.16
N MET A 68 1.43 1.79 7.11
CA MET A 68 2.73 1.22 7.48
C MET A 68 3.87 1.64 6.52
N THR A 69 3.60 1.82 5.23
CA THR A 69 4.59 2.38 4.27
C THR A 69 4.90 3.86 4.51
N LEU A 70 3.91 4.65 4.95
CA LEU A 70 4.07 6.10 5.09
C LEU A 70 4.87 6.48 6.34
N ASN A 71 4.75 5.68 7.41
CA ASN A 71 5.47 5.92 8.65
C ASN A 71 5.97 4.59 9.24
N GLU A 72 7.17 4.18 8.82
CA GLU A 72 7.83 2.96 9.31
C GLU A 72 8.04 2.98 10.83
N ALA A 73 8.25 4.16 11.44
CA ALA A 73 8.46 4.30 12.88
C ALA A 73 7.17 3.98 13.68
N SER A 74 6.01 4.33 13.13
CA SER A 74 4.70 4.00 13.70
C SER A 74 4.11 2.71 13.14
N ALA A 75 4.78 2.00 12.22
CA ALA A 75 4.25 0.80 11.59
C ALA A 75 3.92 -0.30 12.61
N SER A 76 4.68 -0.40 13.70
CA SER A 76 4.44 -1.34 14.80
C SER A 76 3.06 -1.13 15.46
N ALA A 77 2.56 0.11 15.51
CA ALA A 77 1.24 0.44 16.06
C ALA A 77 0.10 -0.12 15.20
N TYR A 78 0.33 -0.28 13.89
CA TYR A 78 -0.65 -0.81 12.94
C TYR A 78 -0.58 -2.33 12.79
N HIS A 79 0.49 -2.98 13.26
CA HIS A 79 0.69 -4.42 13.10
C HIS A 79 -0.45 -5.24 13.72
N ALA A 80 -0.90 -4.90 14.93
CA ALA A 80 -2.01 -5.61 15.57
C ALA A 80 -3.32 -5.49 14.76
N LYS A 81 -3.61 -4.29 14.22
CA LYS A 81 -4.76 -4.06 13.34
C LYS A 81 -4.65 -4.87 12.05
N LEU A 82 -3.45 -4.92 11.45
CA LEU A 82 -3.20 -5.70 10.24
C LEU A 82 -3.46 -7.20 10.45
N ILE A 83 -2.94 -7.79 11.53
CA ILE A 83 -3.16 -9.21 11.83
C ILE A 83 -4.64 -9.53 12.01
N SER A 84 -5.37 -8.71 12.80
CA SER A 84 -6.81 -8.89 12.97
C SER A 84 -7.56 -8.86 11.64
N LEU A 85 -7.23 -7.92 10.74
CA LEU A 85 -7.87 -7.84 9.42
C LEU A 85 -7.53 -9.03 8.51
N LEU A 86 -6.31 -9.56 8.61
CA LEU A 86 -5.90 -10.76 7.87
C LEU A 86 -6.64 -12.00 8.36
N ASP A 87 -6.77 -12.17 9.68
CA ASP A 87 -7.49 -13.28 10.31
C ASP A 87 -8.98 -13.22 9.95
N ASP A 88 -9.63 -12.06 10.11
CA ASP A 88 -11.03 -11.84 9.72
C ASP A 88 -11.27 -12.20 8.24
N ARG A 89 -10.34 -11.81 7.35
CA ARG A 89 -10.44 -12.12 5.91
C ARG A 89 -10.23 -13.60 5.63
N ALA A 90 -9.35 -14.26 6.37
CA ALA A 90 -9.06 -15.69 6.23
C ALA A 90 -10.24 -16.54 6.70
N GLU A 91 -10.88 -16.19 7.81
CA GLU A 91 -12.08 -16.89 8.32
C GLU A 91 -13.28 -16.78 7.35
N ALA A 92 -13.35 -15.71 6.56
CA ALA A 92 -14.44 -15.47 5.62
C ALA A 92 -14.34 -16.24 4.28
N THR A 93 -13.35 -17.12 4.09
CA THR A 93 -13.14 -17.81 2.80
C THR A 93 -12.46 -19.17 2.93
N GLU A 94 -12.83 -20.11 2.08
CA GLU A 94 -12.13 -21.41 1.93
C GLU A 94 -11.19 -21.45 0.71
N LEU A 95 -11.15 -20.36 -0.07
CA LEU A 95 -10.37 -20.29 -1.31
C LEU A 95 -8.87 -20.29 -1.02
N GLN A 96 -8.22 -21.42 -1.32
CA GLN A 96 -6.78 -21.61 -1.10
C GLN A 96 -5.88 -20.52 -1.74
N PRO A 97 -6.18 -19.98 -2.94
CA PRO A 97 -5.40 -18.86 -3.49
C PRO A 97 -5.47 -17.59 -2.65
N VAL A 98 -6.63 -17.30 -2.04
CA VAL A 98 -6.81 -16.14 -1.15
C VAL A 98 -6.02 -16.36 0.13
N LEU A 99 -6.18 -17.51 0.78
CA LEU A 99 -5.45 -17.84 2.01
C LEU A 99 -3.93 -17.78 1.83
N ARG A 100 -3.40 -18.27 0.70
CA ARG A 100 -1.97 -18.12 0.37
C ARG A 100 -1.56 -16.66 0.22
N SER A 101 -2.38 -15.83 -0.41
CA SER A 101 -2.08 -14.40 -0.58
C SER A 101 -2.04 -13.69 0.77
N LEU A 102 -2.97 -13.99 1.68
CA LEU A 102 -2.98 -13.45 3.04
C LEU A 102 -1.73 -13.87 3.83
N ALA A 103 -1.32 -15.14 3.73
CA ALA A 103 -0.09 -15.62 4.37
C ALA A 103 1.17 -14.92 3.82
N ILE A 104 1.24 -14.68 2.51
CA ILE A 104 2.35 -13.93 1.88
C ILE A 104 2.36 -12.48 2.37
N ILE A 105 1.19 -11.82 2.43
CA ILE A 105 1.07 -10.44 2.95
C ILE A 105 1.56 -10.37 4.39
N SER A 106 1.14 -11.31 5.24
CA SER A 106 1.57 -11.39 6.65
C SER A 106 3.10 -11.51 6.75
N GLU A 107 3.71 -12.42 5.99
CA GLU A 107 5.15 -12.65 6.02
C GLU A 107 5.96 -11.46 5.50
N LEU A 108 5.53 -10.81 4.42
CA LEU A 108 6.17 -9.60 3.89
C LEU A 108 6.07 -8.45 4.90
N SER A 109 4.90 -8.28 5.54
CA SER A 109 4.69 -7.24 6.55
C SER A 109 5.58 -7.44 7.77
N ARG A 110 5.77 -8.70 8.19
CA ARG A 110 6.69 -9.06 9.29
C ARG A 110 8.15 -8.70 8.98
N LYS A 111 8.55 -8.74 7.70
CA LYS A 111 9.89 -8.36 7.23
C LYS A 111 10.08 -6.86 7.02
N GLY A 112 8.98 -6.09 7.05
CA GLY A 112 8.99 -4.67 6.67
C GLY A 112 8.90 -4.44 5.16
N ASP A 113 8.63 -5.47 4.36
CA ASP A 113 8.53 -5.40 2.90
C ASP A 113 7.14 -4.90 2.46
N TYR A 114 6.70 -3.77 3.01
CA TYR A 114 5.33 -3.28 2.88
C TYR A 114 4.92 -2.94 1.44
N MET A 115 5.86 -2.45 0.62
CA MET A 115 5.59 -2.17 -0.80
C MET A 115 5.25 -3.46 -1.56
N MET A 116 5.98 -4.55 -1.30
CA MET A 116 5.67 -5.85 -1.90
C MET A 116 4.35 -6.42 -1.35
N ALA A 117 4.07 -6.20 -0.07
CA ALA A 117 2.80 -6.61 0.54
C ALA A 117 1.61 -5.86 -0.11
N LEU A 118 1.75 -4.55 -0.37
CA LEU A 118 0.74 -3.76 -1.09
C LEU A 118 0.50 -4.31 -2.49
N ASP A 119 1.53 -4.71 -3.22
CA ASP A 119 1.38 -5.28 -4.57
C ASP A 119 0.59 -6.60 -4.55
N VAL A 120 0.89 -7.50 -3.61
CA VAL A 120 0.11 -8.74 -3.43
C VAL A 120 -1.34 -8.43 -3.05
N CYS A 121 -1.54 -7.49 -2.12
CA CYS A 121 -2.87 -7.07 -1.69
C CYS A 121 -3.67 -6.43 -2.83
N ARG A 122 -3.03 -5.68 -3.73
CA ARG A 122 -3.68 -5.09 -4.92
C ARG A 122 -4.19 -6.15 -5.88
N HIS A 123 -3.42 -7.21 -6.14
CA HIS A 123 -3.90 -8.34 -6.93
C HIS A 123 -5.08 -9.04 -6.27
N LEU A 124 -5.08 -9.11 -4.94
CA LEU A 124 -6.21 -9.67 -4.19
C LEU A 124 -7.48 -8.79 -4.29
N ILE A 125 -7.34 -7.45 -4.27
CA ILE A 125 -8.46 -6.53 -4.54
C ILE A 125 -9.02 -6.76 -5.94
N GLN A 126 -8.15 -6.85 -6.96
CA GLN A 126 -8.59 -7.10 -8.34
C GLN A 126 -9.31 -8.44 -8.49
N PHE A 127 -8.84 -9.46 -7.77
CA PHE A 127 -9.50 -10.77 -7.71
C PHE A 127 -10.89 -10.65 -7.08
N ASP A 128 -11.02 -9.97 -5.94
CA ASP A 128 -12.30 -9.77 -5.25
C ASP A 128 -13.28 -8.98 -6.13
N ASP A 129 -12.83 -7.91 -6.77
CA ASP A 129 -13.65 -7.10 -7.68
C ASP A 129 -14.13 -7.92 -8.88
N ALA A 130 -13.26 -8.78 -9.44
CA ALA A 130 -13.64 -9.69 -10.52
C ALA A 130 -14.66 -10.73 -10.05
N LEU A 131 -14.52 -11.27 -8.84
CA LEU A 131 -15.45 -12.23 -8.26
C LEU A 131 -16.84 -11.62 -8.03
N VAL A 132 -16.90 -10.42 -7.44
CA VAL A 132 -18.17 -9.71 -7.22
C VAL A 132 -18.86 -9.36 -8.53
N ARG A 133 -18.10 -8.97 -9.55
CA ARG A 133 -18.64 -8.68 -10.88
C ARG A 133 -19.26 -9.91 -11.54
N GLU A 134 -18.64 -11.08 -11.37
CA GLU A 134 -19.13 -12.34 -11.93
C GLU A 134 -20.30 -12.93 -11.12
N PHE A 135 -20.26 -12.77 -9.79
CA PHE A 135 -21.25 -13.29 -8.85
C PHE A 135 -21.78 -12.18 -7.93
N PRO A 136 -22.62 -11.27 -8.46
CA PRO A 136 -23.20 -10.21 -7.64
C PRO A 136 -24.11 -10.80 -6.57
N ALA A 137 -24.02 -10.27 -5.35
CA ALA A 137 -24.98 -10.59 -4.31
C ALA A 137 -26.38 -10.15 -4.77
N ALA A 138 -27.33 -11.09 -4.75
CA ALA A 138 -28.72 -10.86 -5.14
C ALA A 138 -29.46 -9.97 -4.13
#